data_AF-A0A414KFJ2-F1
#
_entry.id   AF-A0A414KFJ2-F1
#
_cell.length_a   1.000
_cell.length_b   1.000
_cell.length_c   1.000
_cell.angle_alpha   90.00
_cell.angle_beta   90.00
_cell.angle_gamma   90.00
#
_symmetry.space_group_name_H-M   'P 1'
#
loop_
_entity.id
_entity.type
_entity.pdbx_description
1 polymer ?
#
loop_
_entity_poly.entity_id
_entity_poly.type
_entity_poly.pdbx_seq_one_letter_code
_entity_poly.pdbx_strand_id
1 'polypeptide(L)'
;MEKQISITKIKIRHSQILLFLNCPKKPETLQGELRFQNAWLNFCHPVAFYPVGKSLVCPINTDKLENYDGDWKLTIQDSNDTYTPVFTSRIRLSLLLGRHFVRNEETLFFPMGGASHSFLLRCRRWQKQDHLTFRIKELTAFGIAKLFGRSLKEKHMWLVYEKFCITAQENGFLFF
;
A
#
# COMPACT_ATOMS: atom_id res chain seq x y z
N MET A 1 -15.84 14.85 -10.58
CA MET A 1 -15.97 14.31 -9.21
C MET A 1 -15.11 13.06 -9.15
N GLU A 2 -14.12 12.99 -8.26
CA GLU A 2 -13.20 11.85 -8.20
C GLU A 2 -13.93 10.60 -7.71
N LYS A 3 -13.92 9.54 -8.53
CA LYS A 3 -14.59 8.27 -8.23
C LYS A 3 -13.61 7.32 -7.54
N GLN A 4 -14.10 6.27 -6.90
CA GLN A 4 -13.26 5.28 -6.23
C GLN A 4 -13.33 3.93 -6.93
N ILE A 5 -12.18 3.25 -7.03
CA ILE A 5 -12.09 1.85 -7.48
C ILE A 5 -11.51 1.02 -6.34
N SER A 6 -12.19 -0.07 -5.97
CA SER A 6 -11.76 -0.89 -4.85
C SER A 6 -10.63 -1.86 -5.23
N ILE A 7 -9.55 -1.85 -4.45
CA ILE A 7 -8.52 -2.89 -4.44
C ILE A 7 -8.99 -4.04 -3.56
N THR A 8 -9.21 -5.19 -4.19
CA THR A 8 -9.79 -6.38 -3.57
C THR A 8 -8.76 -7.47 -3.27
N LYS A 9 -7.58 -7.39 -3.88
CA LYS A 9 -6.46 -8.32 -3.66
C LYS A 9 -5.15 -7.67 -4.04
N ILE A 10 -4.08 -8.02 -3.31
CA ILE A 10 -2.70 -7.67 -3.62
C ILE A 10 -1.91 -8.97 -3.67
N LYS A 11 -1.03 -9.12 -4.67
CA LYS A 11 -0.02 -10.19 -4.69
C LYS A 11 1.34 -9.58 -4.92
N ILE A 12 2.32 -10.04 -4.15
CA ILE A 12 3.72 -9.69 -4.34
C ILE A 12 4.41 -10.82 -5.10
N ARG A 13 5.22 -10.46 -6.09
CA ARG A 13 6.21 -11.31 -6.76
C ARG A 13 7.57 -10.62 -6.67
N HIS A 14 8.63 -11.31 -7.09
CA HIS A 14 10.02 -10.86 -6.93
C HIS A 14 10.22 -9.34 -7.12
N SER A 15 9.86 -8.80 -8.29
CA SER A 15 9.92 -7.36 -8.59
C SER A 15 8.57 -6.71 -8.93
N GLN A 16 7.46 -7.38 -8.57
CA GLN A 16 6.13 -6.92 -8.99
C GLN A 16 5.13 -6.89 -7.85
N ILE A 17 4.33 -5.83 -7.85
CA ILE A 17 3.13 -5.69 -7.02
C ILE A 17 1.93 -5.76 -7.95
N LEU A 18 1.13 -6.80 -7.80
CA LEU A 18 -0.09 -7.02 -8.59
C LEU A 18 -1.29 -6.53 -7.78
N LEU A 19 -1.95 -5.47 -8.25
CA LEU A 19 -3.19 -4.97 -7.66
C LEU A 19 -4.37 -5.53 -8.43
N PHE A 20 -5.35 -6.10 -7.72
CA PHE A 20 -6.61 -6.57 -8.30
C PHE A 20 -7.70 -5.58 -7.96
N LEU A 21 -8.24 -4.96 -9.00
CA LEU A 21 -9.21 -3.88 -8.94
C LEU A 21 -10.60 -4.42 -9.29
N ASN A 22 -11.59 -4.02 -8.51
CA ASN A 22 -12.99 -4.21 -8.87
C ASN A 22 -13.45 -2.99 -9.66
N CYS A 23 -13.30 -3.06 -10.98
CA CYS A 23 -13.70 -2.02 -11.92
C CYS A 23 -14.61 -2.63 -12.99
N PRO A 24 -15.81 -2.08 -13.23
CA PRO A 24 -16.73 -2.60 -14.26
C PRO A 24 -16.32 -2.18 -15.68
N LYS A 25 -15.33 -1.30 -15.84
CA LYS A 25 -14.89 -0.76 -17.13
C LYS A 25 -13.97 -1.74 -17.87
N LYS A 26 -13.98 -1.66 -19.19
CA LYS A 26 -13.07 -2.46 -20.03
C LYS A 26 -11.63 -1.92 -19.93
N PRO A 27 -10.61 -2.78 -19.92
CA PRO A 27 -9.21 -2.36 -19.84
C PRO A 27 -8.82 -1.35 -20.92
N GLU A 28 -9.30 -1.54 -22.15
CA GLU A 28 -8.97 -0.66 -23.30
C GLU A 28 -9.42 0.80 -23.10
N THR A 29 -10.39 1.02 -22.20
CA THR A 29 -10.93 2.36 -21.92
C THR A 29 -10.23 3.07 -20.78
N LEU A 30 -9.27 2.41 -20.13
CA LEU A 30 -8.60 2.91 -18.94
C LEU A 30 -7.14 3.29 -19.24
N GLN A 31 -6.75 4.46 -18.75
CA GLN A 31 -5.37 4.90 -18.69
C GLN A 31 -4.94 4.97 -17.23
N GLY A 32 -3.78 4.43 -16.91
CA GLY A 32 -3.25 4.40 -15.56
C GLY A 32 -1.89 5.08 -15.51
N GLU A 33 -1.65 5.82 -14.44
CA GLU A 33 -0.41 6.54 -14.23
C GLU A 33 0.05 6.38 -12.78
N LEU A 34 1.32 6.04 -12.60
CA LEU A 34 2.00 6.06 -11.32
C LEU A 34 2.89 7.29 -11.24
N ARG A 35 2.57 8.21 -10.32
CA ARG A 35 3.29 9.49 -10.19
C ARG A 35 3.95 9.62 -8.83
N PHE A 36 5.23 9.95 -8.83
CA PHE A 36 5.98 10.22 -7.60
C PHE A 36 5.50 11.53 -6.96
N GLN A 37 5.22 11.50 -5.66
CA GLN A 37 4.66 12.62 -4.90
C GLN A 37 5.80 13.44 -4.30
N ASN A 38 6.37 14.33 -5.11
CA ASN A 38 7.41 15.25 -4.68
C ASN A 38 7.27 16.58 -5.44
N ALA A 39 7.52 17.71 -4.76
CA ALA A 39 7.38 19.03 -5.36
C ALA A 39 8.50 19.35 -6.38
N TRP A 40 9.66 18.71 -6.25
CA TRP A 40 10.85 18.98 -7.06
C TRP A 40 11.17 17.88 -8.07
N LEU A 41 10.67 16.67 -7.85
CA LEU A 41 10.89 15.51 -8.73
C LEU A 41 9.59 15.11 -9.40
N ASN A 42 9.58 15.10 -10.73
CA ASN A 42 8.39 14.79 -11.53
C ASN A 42 8.57 13.45 -12.27
N PHE A 43 8.61 12.34 -11.51
CA PHE A 43 8.65 11.00 -12.09
C PHE A 43 7.25 10.46 -12.33
N CYS A 44 7.04 9.91 -13.52
CA CYS A 44 5.75 9.48 -13.97
C CYS A 44 5.85 8.27 -14.90
N HIS A 45 5.14 7.20 -14.57
CA HIS A 45 5.18 5.95 -15.31
C HIS A 45 3.78 5.47 -15.68
N PRO A 46 3.49 5.19 -16.96
CA PRO A 46 2.21 4.62 -17.34
C PRO A 46 2.10 3.19 -16.78
N VAL A 47 0.89 2.80 -16.39
CA VAL A 47 0.57 1.43 -15.97
C VAL A 47 -0.51 0.84 -16.86
N ALA A 48 -0.36 -0.44 -17.17
CA ALA A 48 -1.31 -1.20 -17.97
C ALA A 48 -2.29 -1.98 -17.09
N PHE A 49 -3.43 -2.32 -17.68
CA PHE A 49 -4.46 -3.11 -17.02
C PHE A 49 -4.80 -4.35 -17.84
N TYR A 50 -4.98 -5.47 -17.14
CA TYR A 50 -5.26 -6.76 -17.78
C TYR A 50 -6.49 -7.41 -17.14
N PRO A 51 -7.45 -7.91 -17.94
CA PRO A 51 -8.61 -8.60 -17.39
C PRO A 51 -8.21 -9.99 -16.88
N VAL A 52 -8.60 -10.32 -15.64
CA VAL A 52 -8.39 -11.65 -15.04
C VAL A 52 -9.67 -12.06 -14.32
N GLY A 53 -10.47 -12.92 -14.95
CA GLY A 53 -11.78 -13.32 -14.45
C GLY A 53 -12.71 -12.11 -14.33
N LYS A 54 -13.24 -11.85 -13.14
CA LYS A 54 -14.11 -10.70 -12.84
C LYS A 54 -13.36 -9.46 -12.33
N SER A 55 -12.02 -9.49 -12.35
CA SER A 55 -11.19 -8.41 -11.83
C SER A 55 -10.26 -7.87 -12.90
N LEU A 56 -9.86 -6.62 -12.71
CA LEU A 56 -8.81 -5.98 -13.49
C LEU A 56 -7.50 -6.05 -12.71
N VAL A 57 -6.40 -6.44 -13.34
CA VAL A 57 -5.08 -6.53 -12.70
C VAL A 57 -4.19 -5.40 -13.20
N CYS A 58 -3.62 -4.65 -12.27
CA CYS A 58 -2.61 -3.62 -12.49
C CYS A 58 -1.27 -4.10 -11.94
N PRO A 59 -0.35 -4.62 -12.78
CA PRO A 59 1.00 -4.94 -12.37
C PRO A 59 1.86 -3.68 -12.27
N ILE A 60 2.51 -3.48 -11.12
CA ILE A 60 3.52 -2.44 -10.92
C ILE A 60 4.88 -3.15 -10.84
N ASN A 61 5.76 -2.87 -11.80
CA ASN A 61 7.14 -3.38 -11.79
C ASN A 61 8.04 -2.35 -11.09
N THR A 62 8.56 -2.71 -9.93
CA THR A 62 9.39 -1.82 -9.11
C THR A 62 10.79 -1.61 -9.66
N ASP A 63 11.28 -2.50 -10.54
CA ASP A 63 12.59 -2.34 -11.20
C ASP A 63 12.60 -1.16 -12.18
N LYS A 64 11.41 -0.68 -12.57
CA LYS A 64 11.24 0.47 -13.47
C LYS A 64 11.02 1.79 -12.72
N LEU A 65 10.90 1.75 -11.40
CA LEU A 65 10.64 2.92 -10.58
C LEU A 65 11.94 3.46 -10.00
N GLU A 66 12.04 4.78 -9.91
CA GLU A 66 13.11 5.43 -9.20
C GLU A 66 13.02 5.10 -7.70
N ASN A 67 14.17 4.81 -7.09
CA ASN A 67 14.30 4.31 -5.72
C ASN A 67 14.48 5.42 -4.67
N TYR A 68 13.99 6.63 -4.97
CA TYR A 68 13.99 7.74 -4.00
C TYR A 68 13.02 7.47 -2.86
N ASP A 69 13.36 7.98 -1.68
CA ASP A 69 12.45 7.92 -0.52
C ASP A 69 11.21 8.79 -0.78
N GLY A 70 10.02 8.20 -0.68
CA GLY A 70 8.77 8.89 -0.92
C GLY A 70 7.64 8.01 -1.44
N ASP A 71 6.55 8.65 -1.83
CA ASP A 71 5.30 8.00 -2.17
C ASP A 71 4.99 8.06 -3.67
N TRP A 72 4.55 6.94 -4.22
CA TRP A 72 4.02 6.83 -5.57
C TRP A 72 2.50 6.73 -5.51
N LYS A 73 1.79 7.64 -6.18
CA LYS A 73 0.33 7.64 -6.27
C LYS A 73 -0.11 7.02 -7.60
N LEU A 74 -1.04 6.08 -7.53
CA LEU A 74 -1.71 5.53 -8.71
C LEU A 74 -2.99 6.33 -9.01
N THR A 75 -3.08 6.86 -10.22
CA THR A 75 -4.29 7.49 -10.76
C THR A 75 -4.79 6.66 -11.95
N ILE A 76 -6.10 6.45 -12.02
CA ILE A 76 -6.75 5.74 -13.14
C ILE A 76 -7.76 6.67 -13.77
N GLN A 77 -7.81 6.74 -15.10
CA GLN A 77 -8.70 7.64 -15.83
C GLN A 77 -9.39 6.89 -16.96
N ASP A 78 -10.65 7.23 -17.23
CA ASP A 78 -11.30 6.96 -18.52
C ASP A 78 -11.58 8.29 -19.25
N SER A 79 -12.35 8.27 -20.34
CA SER A 79 -12.64 9.48 -21.12
C SER A 79 -13.37 10.58 -20.34
N ASN A 80 -14.05 10.24 -19.25
CA ASN A 80 -14.98 11.12 -18.54
C ASN A 80 -14.61 11.33 -17.07
N ASP A 81 -13.98 10.33 -16.45
CA ASP A 81 -13.82 10.23 -15.01
C ASP A 81 -12.37 9.91 -14.61
N THR A 82 -11.96 10.48 -13.47
CA THR A 82 -10.76 10.06 -12.75
C THR A 82 -11.15 9.23 -11.53
N TYR A 83 -10.42 8.15 -11.32
CA TYR A 83 -10.64 7.18 -10.28
C TYR A 83 -9.41 7.05 -9.38
N THR A 84 -9.63 7.13 -8.07
CA THR A 84 -8.64 6.81 -7.05
C THR A 84 -8.81 5.37 -6.57
N PRO A 85 -7.77 4.52 -6.67
CA PRO A 85 -7.79 3.19 -6.09
C PRO A 85 -7.80 3.25 -4.56
N VAL A 86 -8.69 2.51 -3.91
CA VAL A 86 -8.84 2.48 -2.45
C VAL A 86 -8.81 1.06 -1.90
N PHE A 87 -8.21 0.84 -0.74
CA PHE A 87 -8.18 -0.48 -0.12
C PHE A 87 -9.51 -0.83 0.56
N THR A 88 -10.00 -2.04 0.29
CA THR A 88 -11.08 -2.64 1.08
C THR A 88 -10.63 -2.94 2.52
N SER A 89 -11.57 -3.07 3.46
CA SER A 89 -11.28 -3.43 4.87
C SER A 89 -10.43 -4.70 5.00
N ARG A 90 -10.75 -5.73 4.21
CA ARG A 90 -9.99 -6.99 4.16
C ARG A 90 -8.53 -6.77 3.75
N ILE A 91 -8.30 -5.92 2.75
CA ILE A 91 -6.95 -5.64 2.27
C ILE A 91 -6.17 -4.79 3.26
N ARG A 92 -6.80 -3.81 3.91
CA ARG A 92 -6.16 -3.06 5.00
C ARG A 92 -5.65 -3.99 6.10
N LEU A 93 -6.46 -4.96 6.53
CA LEU A 93 -6.02 -5.96 7.52
C LEU A 93 -4.91 -6.87 6.98
N SER A 94 -4.99 -7.30 5.72
CA SER A 94 -3.92 -8.07 5.07
C SER A 94 -2.60 -7.30 5.04
N LEU A 95 -2.64 -6.01 4.70
CA LEU A 95 -1.48 -5.12 4.69
C LEU A 95 -0.87 -4.98 6.08
N LEU A 96 -1.69 -4.97 7.13
CA LEU A 96 -1.22 -4.96 8.52
C LEU A 96 -0.48 -6.26 8.89
N LEU A 97 -1.04 -7.41 8.54
CA LEU A 97 -0.60 -8.71 9.04
C LEU A 97 0.45 -9.41 8.15
N GLY A 98 0.43 -9.18 6.84
CA GLY A 98 1.31 -9.87 5.88
C GLY A 98 2.51 -9.03 5.43
N ARG A 99 3.60 -9.68 5.01
CA ARG A 99 4.76 -8.98 4.43
C ARG A 99 4.49 -8.67 2.96
N HIS A 100 3.93 -7.49 2.72
CA HIS A 100 3.64 -7.01 1.38
C HIS A 100 4.70 -5.99 0.99
N PHE A 101 5.86 -6.43 0.51
CA PHE A 101 6.86 -5.52 -0.03
C PHE A 101 7.70 -6.23 -1.08
N VAL A 102 8.21 -5.44 -2.02
CA VAL A 102 9.29 -5.81 -2.91
C VAL A 102 10.56 -5.16 -2.38
N ARG A 103 11.66 -5.90 -2.30
CA ARG A 103 12.96 -5.36 -1.90
C ARG A 103 13.86 -5.27 -3.13
N ASN A 104 14.48 -4.11 -3.33
CA ASN A 104 15.51 -3.89 -4.32
C ASN A 104 16.78 -3.39 -3.63
N GLU A 105 17.83 -4.22 -3.58
CA GLU A 105 19.13 -3.95 -2.95
C GLU A 105 19.03 -3.28 -1.56
N GLU A 106 19.10 -1.94 -1.54
CA GLU A 106 19.06 -1.06 -0.35
C GLU A 106 17.68 -0.46 -0.04
N THR A 107 16.69 -0.65 -0.89
CA THR A 107 15.35 -0.05 -0.78
C THR A 107 14.26 -1.09 -0.77
N LEU A 108 13.08 -0.69 -0.29
CA LEU A 108 11.89 -1.50 -0.35
C LEU A 108 10.69 -0.67 -0.80
N PHE A 109 9.88 -1.31 -1.63
CA PHE A 109 8.62 -0.81 -2.15
C PHE A 109 7.48 -1.55 -1.47
N PHE A 110 6.54 -0.83 -0.86
CA PHE A 110 5.40 -1.44 -0.19
C PHE A 110 4.12 -0.63 -0.33
N PRO A 111 2.97 -1.30 -0.56
CA PRO A 111 1.68 -0.64 -0.58
C PRO A 111 1.28 -0.17 0.82
N MET A 112 0.82 1.06 0.92
CA MET A 112 0.33 1.68 2.16
C MET A 112 -0.91 2.52 1.88
N GLY A 113 -1.75 2.68 2.92
CA GLY A 113 -2.93 3.53 2.86
C GLY A 113 -2.56 5.01 2.96
N GLY A 114 -3.00 5.81 2.00
CA GLY A 114 -3.03 7.27 2.09
C GLY A 114 -4.36 7.79 2.64
N ALA A 115 -4.62 9.08 2.42
CA ALA A 115 -5.89 9.72 2.77
C ALA A 115 -7.09 8.94 2.20
N SER A 116 -8.14 8.79 2.99
CA SER A 116 -9.34 8.01 2.63
C SER A 116 -9.03 6.57 2.21
N HIS A 117 -7.95 5.98 2.73
CA HIS A 117 -7.46 4.63 2.39
C HIS A 117 -7.12 4.44 0.92
N SER A 118 -6.74 5.54 0.24
CA SER A 118 -6.20 5.49 -1.12
C SER A 118 -4.92 4.66 -1.18
N PHE A 119 -4.66 4.08 -2.34
CA PHE A 119 -3.41 3.39 -2.61
C PHE A 119 -2.25 4.37 -2.72
N LEU A 120 -1.21 4.13 -1.94
CA LEU A 120 0.12 4.66 -2.16
C LEU A 120 1.10 3.50 -2.23
N LEU A 121 2.11 3.61 -3.09
CA LEU A 121 3.28 2.74 -3.08
C LEU A 121 4.46 3.53 -2.51
N ARG A 122 4.83 3.24 -1.26
CA ARG A 122 5.98 3.91 -0.64
C ARG A 122 7.28 3.20 -1.02
N CYS A 123 8.27 3.98 -1.36
CA CYS A 123 9.67 3.58 -1.47
C CYS A 123 10.43 4.18 -0.30
N ARG A 124 11.26 3.37 0.38
CA ARG A 124 12.23 3.86 1.36
C ARG A 124 13.42 2.92 1.47
N ARG A 125 14.46 3.36 2.17
CA ARG A 125 15.62 2.50 2.48
C ARG A 125 15.24 1.33 3.39
N TRP A 126 15.90 0.20 3.17
CA TRP A 126 15.81 -0.99 4.01
C TRP A 126 16.40 -0.72 5.40
N GLN A 127 15.65 -1.08 6.44
CA GLN A 127 16.00 -0.79 7.83
C GLN A 127 16.03 -2.06 8.67
N LYS A 128 16.62 -1.95 9.87
CA LYS A 128 16.69 -3.06 10.84
C LYS A 128 15.31 -3.58 11.24
N GLN A 129 14.30 -2.71 11.24
CA GLN A 129 12.90 -3.00 11.57
C GLN A 129 12.20 -3.87 10.51
N ASP A 130 12.76 -4.00 9.31
CA ASP A 130 12.17 -4.82 8.23
C ASP A 130 12.55 -6.31 8.31
N HIS A 131 13.48 -6.63 9.20
CA HIS A 131 13.94 -8.00 9.43
C HIS A 131 12.85 -8.85 10.09
N LEU A 132 12.89 -10.15 9.80
CA LEU A 132 11.91 -11.11 10.31
C LEU A 132 11.87 -11.15 11.84
N THR A 133 13.01 -10.95 12.50
CA THR A 133 13.11 -10.91 13.97
C THR A 133 12.29 -9.77 14.56
N PHE A 134 12.33 -8.59 13.95
CA PHE A 134 11.50 -7.46 14.36
C PHE A 134 10.03 -7.74 14.06
N ARG A 135 9.73 -8.35 12.91
CA ARG A 135 8.37 -8.77 12.55
C ARG A 135 7.72 -9.72 13.56
N ILE A 136 8.50 -10.65 14.12
CA ILE A 136 7.99 -11.55 15.16
C ILE A 136 7.62 -10.75 16.41
N LYS A 137 8.45 -9.78 16.83
CA LYS A 137 8.15 -8.89 17.96
C LYS A 137 6.86 -8.11 17.73
N GLU A 138 6.68 -7.56 16.54
CA GLU A 138 5.46 -6.85 16.13
C GLU A 138 4.20 -7.73 16.25
N LEU A 139 4.24 -8.94 15.70
CA LEU A 139 3.11 -9.87 15.74
C LEU A 139 2.79 -10.32 17.16
N THR A 140 3.81 -10.57 17.99
CA THR A 140 3.65 -10.91 19.40
C THR A 140 3.00 -9.75 20.17
N ALA A 141 3.46 -8.52 19.98
CA ALA A 141 2.87 -7.34 20.61
C ALA A 141 1.39 -7.16 20.19
N PHE A 142 1.08 -7.34 18.90
CA PHE A 142 -0.29 -7.30 18.40
C PHE A 142 -1.16 -8.40 19.03
N GLY A 143 -0.66 -9.62 19.14
CA GLY A 143 -1.35 -10.73 19.80
C GLY A 143 -1.65 -10.43 21.26
N ILE A 144 -0.67 -9.95 22.01
CA ILE A 144 -0.83 -9.54 23.42
C ILE A 144 -1.88 -8.44 23.53
N ALA A 145 -1.81 -7.40 22.70
CA ALA A 145 -2.80 -6.31 22.75
C ALA A 145 -4.23 -6.78 22.42
N LYS A 146 -4.39 -7.77 21.54
CA LYS A 146 -5.70 -8.38 21.27
C LYS A 146 -6.21 -9.21 22.44
N LEU A 147 -5.34 -9.98 23.11
CA LEU A 147 -5.73 -10.81 24.25
C LEU A 147 -6.04 -9.98 25.51
N PHE A 148 -5.26 -8.94 25.77
CA PHE A 148 -5.36 -8.11 26.99
C PHE A 148 -6.01 -6.75 26.76
N GLY A 149 -6.61 -6.51 25.59
CA GLY A 149 -7.09 -5.19 25.18
C GLY A 149 -8.05 -4.52 26.16
N ARG A 150 -8.86 -5.29 26.90
CA ARG A 150 -9.75 -4.75 27.93
C ARG A 150 -8.97 -4.18 29.12
N SER A 151 -8.05 -4.96 29.69
CA SER A 151 -7.21 -4.53 30.81
C SER A 151 -6.23 -3.42 30.41
N LEU A 152 -5.74 -3.41 29.16
CA LEU A 152 -4.91 -2.32 28.65
C LEU A 152 -5.71 -1.01 28.56
N LYS A 153 -6.94 -1.06 28.07
CA LYS A 153 -7.84 0.12 28.02
C LYS A 153 -8.18 0.66 29.40
N GLU A 154 -8.48 -0.21 30.36
CA GLU A 154 -8.72 0.19 31.76
C GLU A 154 -7.51 0.90 32.38
N LYS A 155 -6.29 0.58 31.92
CA LYS A 155 -5.04 1.22 32.34
C LYS A 155 -4.60 2.36 31.42
N HIS A 156 -5.46 2.81 30.49
CA HIS A 156 -5.16 3.85 29.50
C HIS A 156 -3.91 3.57 28.63
N MET A 157 -3.59 2.29 28.42
CA MET A 157 -2.49 1.87 27.56
C MET A 157 -2.97 1.55 26.15
N TRP A 158 -2.28 2.10 25.16
CA TRP A 158 -2.59 1.93 23.73
C TRP A 158 -1.41 1.28 23.02
N LEU A 159 -1.71 0.28 22.18
CA LEU A 159 -0.70 -0.27 21.26
C LEU A 159 -0.73 0.58 19.98
N VAL A 160 0.34 1.34 19.77
CA VAL A 160 0.57 2.01 18.49
C VAL A 160 1.37 1.06 17.60
N TYR A 161 0.83 0.75 16.43
CA TYR A 161 1.43 -0.18 15.48
C TYR A 161 1.81 0.56 14.19
N GLU A 162 3.11 0.78 14.02
CA GLU A 162 3.65 1.56 12.91
C GLU A 162 4.38 0.63 11.96
N LYS A 163 3.63 0.06 11.01
CA LYS A 163 4.21 -0.85 10.05
C LYS A 163 5.08 -0.08 9.07
N PHE A 164 6.35 -0.45 9.01
CA PHE A 164 7.32 0.11 8.06
C PHE A 164 7.54 1.63 8.18
N CYS A 165 7.13 2.26 9.27
CA CYS A 165 7.39 3.68 9.53
C CYS A 165 8.54 3.80 10.54
N ILE A 166 9.36 4.83 10.39
CA ILE A 166 10.48 5.16 11.26
C ILE A 166 10.05 6.19 12.30
N THR A 167 9.11 7.06 11.93
CA THR A 167 8.53 8.09 12.80
C THR A 167 7.00 8.05 12.78
N ALA A 168 6.37 8.47 13.88
CA ALA A 168 4.92 8.52 14.00
C ALA A 168 4.24 9.46 12.97
N GLN A 169 5.00 10.42 12.41
CA GLN A 169 4.54 11.34 11.37
C GLN A 169 4.44 10.69 9.98
N GLU A 170 5.17 9.61 9.72
CA GLU A 170 5.09 8.85 8.46
C GLU A 170 3.78 8.05 8.35
N ASN A 171 2.99 8.00 9.43
CA ASN A 171 1.80 7.20 9.58
C ASN A 171 0.55 7.92 9.06
N GLY A 172 0.17 7.59 7.83
CA GLY A 172 -1.11 8.00 7.24
C GLY A 172 -2.27 7.08 7.63
N PHE A 173 -2.64 6.98 8.91
CA PHE A 173 -3.84 6.28 9.41
C PHE A 173 -3.73 4.76 9.67
N LEU A 174 -3.01 4.37 10.73
CA LEU A 174 -3.22 3.10 11.45
C LEU A 174 -3.27 3.34 12.97
N PHE A 175 -4.26 4.11 13.42
CA PHE A 175 -4.60 4.21 14.85
C PHE A 175 -5.85 3.38 15.12
N PHE A 176 -5.77 2.43 16.05
CA PHE A 176 -6.88 1.59 16.53
C PHE A 176 -7.50 2.19 17.79
#